data_AF-A0A1K2FZZ7-F1
#
_entry.id   AF-A0A1K2FZZ7-F1
#
_cell.length_a   1.000
_cell.length_b   1.000
_cell.length_c   1.000
_cell.angle_alpha   90.00
_cell.angle_beta   90.00
_cell.angle_gamma   90.00
#
_symmetry.space_group_name_H-M   'P 1'
#
loop_
_entity.id
_entity.type
_entity.pdbx_description
1 polymer ?
#
loop_
_entity_poly.entity_id
_entity_poly.type
_entity_poly.pdbx_seq_one_letter_code
_entity_poly.pdbx_strand_id
1 'polypeptide(L)'
;MSAPSRPSLKSVTPAPDHPGAAEQAGPPAAVGEPKGAARKGVRTALLSDPHADDGRYPVAWLHISAPRGAVPTATSRCLCGWDRSAVGQRRVLALIADHSAHRDTCPLRTNQEGRAAA
;
A
#
# COMPACT_ATOMS: atom_id res chain seq x y z
N MET A 1 9.33 -33.95 14.88
CA MET A 1 8.99 -32.63 15.47
C MET A 1 10.28 -31.84 15.62
N SER A 2 10.51 -30.85 14.76
CA SER A 2 11.62 -29.89 14.90
C SER A 2 11.20 -28.57 14.25
N ALA A 3 11.19 -27.50 15.04
CA ALA A 3 10.85 -26.15 14.59
C ALA A 3 12.10 -25.43 14.03
N PRO A 4 11.99 -24.59 12.98
CA PRO A 4 13.10 -23.74 12.56
C PRO A 4 13.22 -22.49 13.43
N SER A 5 14.47 -22.18 13.78
CA SER A 5 14.91 -21.09 14.65
C SER A 5 14.69 -19.70 14.04
N ARG A 6 14.26 -18.73 14.88
CA ARG A 6 14.07 -17.31 14.52
C ARG A 6 15.42 -16.57 14.48
N PRO A 7 15.72 -15.75 13.45
CA PRO A 7 16.90 -14.89 13.49
C PRO A 7 16.68 -13.68 14.41
N SER A 8 17.71 -13.33 15.18
CA SER A 8 17.72 -12.27 16.20
C SER A 8 17.65 -10.87 15.57
N LEU A 9 16.60 -10.11 15.88
CA LEU A 9 16.51 -8.67 15.65
C LEU A 9 17.58 -7.95 16.51
N LYS A 10 18.39 -7.10 15.87
CA LYS A 10 19.34 -6.22 16.57
C LYS A 10 18.55 -5.02 17.13
N SER A 11 18.59 -4.85 18.44
CA SER A 11 18.00 -3.73 19.19
C SER A 11 18.69 -2.41 18.84
N VAL A 12 17.91 -1.34 18.62
CA VAL A 12 18.44 0.04 18.54
C VAL A 12 18.26 0.71 19.91
N THR A 13 19.37 1.14 20.50
CA THR A 13 19.42 1.93 21.75
C THR A 13 19.20 3.42 21.42
N PRO A 14 18.33 4.16 22.16
CA PRO A 14 18.21 5.60 22.01
C PRO A 14 19.30 6.33 22.82
N ALA A 15 19.97 7.31 22.21
CA ALA A 15 20.85 8.23 22.92
C ALA A 15 20.11 9.55 23.24
N PRO A 16 20.22 10.10 24.46
CA PRO A 16 19.72 11.43 24.81
C PRO A 16 20.84 12.46 24.62
N ASP A 17 20.53 13.64 24.08
CA ASP A 17 21.41 14.80 24.27
C ASP A 17 20.62 16.10 24.16
N HIS A 18 20.25 16.62 25.33
CA HIS A 18 19.97 18.04 25.55
C HIS A 18 21.31 18.74 25.80
N PRO A 19 21.51 19.90 25.17
CA PRO A 19 21.88 21.10 25.93
C PRO A 19 21.04 22.30 25.42
N GLY A 20 20.64 23.31 26.19
CA GLY A 20 21.25 23.97 27.33
C GLY A 20 21.05 25.46 27.08
N ALA A 21 20.33 26.14 27.98
CA ALA A 21 19.89 27.53 27.85
C ALA A 21 21.03 28.56 27.95
N ALA A 22 20.88 29.70 27.26
CA ALA A 22 21.54 30.96 27.57
C ALA A 22 20.63 32.16 27.24
N GLU A 23 20.74 33.20 28.05
CA GLU A 23 19.78 34.27 28.37
C GLU A 23 19.72 35.43 27.34
N GLN A 24 18.74 36.33 27.55
CA GLN A 24 18.18 37.34 26.66
C GLN A 24 19.07 38.57 26.33
N ALA A 25 18.81 39.20 25.18
CA ALA A 25 19.14 40.60 24.92
C ALA A 25 17.91 41.35 24.36
N GLY A 26 17.59 42.51 24.96
CA GLY A 26 16.48 43.40 24.59
C GLY A 26 16.75 44.30 23.36
N PRO A 27 15.80 45.21 23.02
CA PRO A 27 15.33 45.47 21.64
C PRO A 27 16.02 46.64 20.92
N PRO A 28 15.70 46.87 19.63
CA PRO A 28 14.90 48.06 19.33
C PRO A 28 13.77 47.84 18.30
N ALA A 29 13.02 48.91 18.09
CA ALA A 29 11.62 48.97 17.67
C ALA A 29 11.33 48.89 16.16
N ALA A 30 10.10 48.43 15.90
CA ALA A 30 9.12 48.86 14.90
C ALA A 30 9.49 48.94 13.42
N VAL A 31 8.87 48.07 12.60
CA VAL A 31 8.18 48.46 11.36
C VAL A 31 7.23 47.36 10.88
N GLY A 32 5.93 47.68 10.82
CA GLY A 32 4.97 47.20 9.82
C GLY A 32 4.40 45.78 9.95
N GLU A 33 3.17 45.66 10.43
CA GLU A 33 2.29 44.52 10.11
C GLU A 33 2.11 44.36 8.59
N PRO A 34 2.34 43.18 7.99
CA PRO A 34 1.70 42.85 6.74
C PRO A 34 0.30 42.32 7.06
N LYS A 35 -0.67 43.23 7.14
CA LYS A 35 -2.09 42.88 7.08
C LYS A 35 -2.42 42.39 5.67
N GLY A 36 -2.22 41.10 5.45
CA GLY A 36 -2.66 40.37 4.28
C GLY A 36 -3.35 39.10 4.73
N ALA A 37 -4.68 39.10 4.70
CA ALA A 37 -5.49 37.93 5.04
C ALA A 37 -4.97 36.72 4.25
N ALA A 38 -4.50 35.70 4.97
CA ALA A 38 -4.25 34.39 4.39
C ALA A 38 -5.58 33.89 3.83
N ARG A 39 -5.77 34.01 2.51
CA ARG A 39 -6.86 33.32 1.82
C ARG A 39 -6.61 31.85 2.07
N LYS A 40 -7.47 31.25 2.89
CA LYS A 40 -7.55 29.83 3.19
C LYS A 40 -7.51 29.08 1.85
N GLY A 41 -6.33 28.61 1.47
CA GLY A 41 -6.15 27.80 0.27
C GLY A 41 -6.91 26.50 0.49
N VAL A 42 -8.12 26.40 -0.05
CA VAL A 42 -8.80 25.13 -0.18
C VAL A 42 -7.90 24.28 -1.08
N ARG A 43 -7.31 23.22 -0.50
CA ARG A 43 -6.81 22.12 -1.30
C ARG A 43 -8.02 21.49 -1.96
N THR A 44 -8.39 21.96 -3.15
CA THR A 44 -9.20 21.19 -4.07
C THR A 44 -8.28 20.10 -4.61
N ALA A 45 -7.94 19.12 -3.76
CA ALA A 45 -7.64 17.81 -4.30
C ALA A 45 -8.92 17.43 -5.03
N LEU A 46 -8.86 17.42 -6.36
CA LEU A 46 -9.85 16.76 -7.19
C LEU A 46 -9.95 15.35 -6.60
N LEU A 47 -10.97 15.15 -5.76
CA LEU A 47 -11.27 13.87 -5.18
C LEU A 47 -11.47 12.99 -6.41
N SER A 48 -10.53 12.08 -6.67
CA SER A 48 -10.73 11.07 -7.71
C SER A 48 -12.15 10.58 -7.54
N ASP A 49 -12.95 10.64 -8.60
CA ASP A 49 -14.35 10.19 -8.57
C ASP A 49 -14.40 8.93 -7.71
N PRO A 50 -15.24 8.90 -6.65
CA PRO A 50 -15.49 7.67 -5.94
C PRO A 50 -15.88 6.66 -7.01
N HIS A 51 -14.99 5.70 -7.27
CA HIS A 51 -15.31 4.60 -8.18
C HIS A 51 -16.66 4.10 -7.69
N ALA A 52 -17.70 4.17 -8.54
CA ALA A 52 -19.04 3.75 -8.16
C ALA A 52 -18.89 2.46 -7.36
N ASP A 53 -19.22 2.52 -6.07
CA ASP A 53 -19.07 1.37 -5.20
C ASP A 53 -20.18 0.43 -5.65
N ASP A 54 -19.89 -0.37 -6.68
CA ASP A 54 -20.82 -1.35 -7.26
C ASP A 54 -21.07 -2.50 -6.25
N GLY A 55 -20.76 -2.30 -4.96
CA GLY A 55 -20.71 -3.31 -3.90
C GLY A 55 -19.62 -4.37 -4.10
N ARG A 56 -18.79 -4.25 -5.15
CA ARG A 56 -17.81 -5.26 -5.53
C ARG A 56 -16.47 -4.97 -4.87
N TYR A 57 -16.20 -5.63 -3.75
CA TYR A 57 -14.86 -5.69 -3.20
C TYR A 57 -14.00 -6.68 -4.03
N PRO A 58 -12.80 -6.30 -4.50
CA PRO A 58 -11.90 -7.26 -5.15
C PRO A 58 -11.61 -8.41 -4.19
N VAL A 59 -11.68 -9.67 -4.64
CA VAL A 59 -11.40 -10.86 -3.79
C VAL A 59 -10.15 -11.62 -4.22
N ALA A 60 -9.56 -11.27 -5.37
CA ALA A 60 -8.35 -11.89 -5.90
C ALA A 60 -7.38 -10.82 -6.45
N TRP A 61 -6.09 -10.97 -6.17
CA TRP A 61 -5.00 -10.06 -6.54
C TRP A 61 -3.90 -10.84 -7.24
N LEU A 62 -3.33 -10.23 -8.26
CA LEU A 62 -2.16 -10.71 -8.98
C LEU A 62 -1.11 -9.60 -8.97
N HIS A 63 0.04 -9.88 -8.40
CA HIS A 63 1.19 -8.99 -8.38
C HIS A 63 2.29 -9.57 -9.28
N ILE A 64 2.81 -8.76 -10.20
CA ILE A 64 3.86 -9.15 -11.14
C ILE A 64 4.98 -8.13 -11.04
N SER A 65 6.22 -8.59 -10.87
CA SER A 65 7.43 -7.78 -10.94
C SER A 65 8.31 -8.29 -12.07
N ALA A 66 8.54 -7.46 -13.07
CA ALA A 66 9.40 -7.78 -14.22
C ALA A 66 10.37 -6.61 -14.50
N PRO A 67 11.43 -6.46 -13.68
CA PRO A 67 12.46 -5.46 -13.93
C PRO A 67 13.21 -5.78 -15.24
N ARG A 68 13.70 -4.74 -15.92
CA ARG A 68 14.49 -4.94 -17.16
C ARG A 68 15.74 -5.76 -16.88
N GLY A 69 15.96 -6.80 -17.68
CA GLY A 69 17.12 -7.70 -17.57
C GLY A 69 17.06 -8.68 -16.38
N ALA A 70 15.98 -8.67 -15.59
CA ALA A 70 15.80 -9.59 -14.46
C ALA A 70 14.80 -10.70 -14.76
N VAL A 71 14.83 -11.76 -13.96
CA VAL A 71 13.86 -12.85 -14.02
C VAL A 71 12.53 -12.36 -13.44
N PRO A 72 11.41 -12.46 -14.16
CA PRO A 72 10.12 -11.98 -13.66
C PRO A 72 9.63 -12.86 -12.52
N THR A 73 8.90 -12.25 -11.60
CA THR A 73 8.23 -12.93 -10.49
C THR A 73 6.76 -12.53 -10.45
N ALA A 74 5.92 -13.45 -10.00
CA ALA A 74 4.52 -13.17 -9.81
C ALA A 74 3.96 -13.89 -8.58
N THR A 75 3.01 -13.26 -7.91
CA THR A 75 2.27 -13.81 -6.78
C THR A 75 0.79 -13.56 -6.98
N SER A 76 -0.02 -14.61 -6.82
CA SER A 76 -1.48 -14.56 -6.92
C SER A 76 -2.09 -14.97 -5.58
N ARG A 77 -3.01 -14.15 -5.07
CA ARG A 77 -3.71 -14.38 -3.81
C ARG A 77 -5.21 -14.21 -3.99
N CYS A 78 -6.00 -15.05 -3.33
CA CYS A 78 -7.44 -14.90 -3.21
C CYS A 78 -7.89 -15.22 -1.79
N LEU A 79 -8.93 -14.53 -1.32
CA LEU A 79 -9.53 -14.76 0.00
C LEU A 79 -10.12 -16.15 0.18
N CYS A 80 -10.36 -16.90 -0.91
CA CYS A 80 -10.85 -18.28 -0.84
C CYS A 80 -9.77 -19.28 -0.37
N GLY A 81 -8.53 -18.82 -0.16
CA GLY A 81 -7.39 -19.66 0.21
C GLY A 81 -6.41 -19.94 -0.93
N TRP A 82 -6.62 -19.38 -2.12
CA TRP A 82 -5.64 -19.46 -3.21
C TRP A 82 -4.42 -18.60 -2.88
N ASP A 83 -3.24 -19.22 -2.77
CA ASP A 83 -1.94 -18.53 -2.70
C ASP A 83 -0.94 -19.28 -3.57
N ARG A 84 -0.42 -18.61 -4.60
CA ARG A 84 0.54 -19.18 -5.56
C ARG A 84 1.61 -18.15 -5.90
N SER A 85 2.83 -18.62 -6.10
CA SER A 85 3.95 -17.81 -6.54
C SER A 85 4.68 -18.47 -7.70
N ALA A 86 5.24 -17.67 -8.60
CA ALA A 86 5.97 -18.11 -9.78
C ALA A 86 7.21 -17.23 -10.01
N VAL A 87 8.27 -17.85 -10.51
CA VAL A 87 9.52 -17.19 -10.90
C VAL A 87 9.89 -17.68 -12.30
N GLY A 88 10.25 -16.76 -13.18
CA GLY A 88 10.63 -17.04 -14.57
C GLY A 88 9.46 -16.92 -15.54
N GLN A 89 9.78 -16.47 -16.76
CA GLN A 89 8.80 -16.05 -17.78
C GLN A 89 7.68 -17.08 -18.00
N ARG A 90 8.04 -18.34 -18.27
CA ARG A 90 7.07 -19.40 -18.56
C ARG A 90 6.12 -19.65 -17.39
N ARG A 91 6.65 -19.67 -16.16
CA ARG A 91 5.85 -19.94 -14.96
C ARG A 91 4.97 -18.75 -14.59
N VAL A 92 5.46 -17.52 -14.80
CA VAL A 92 4.66 -16.31 -14.61
C VAL A 92 3.49 -16.27 -15.59
N LEU A 93 3.71 -16.60 -16.87
CA LEU A 93 2.63 -16.70 -17.86
C LEU A 93 1.59 -17.78 -17.48
N ALA A 94 2.04 -18.95 -17.03
CA ALA A 94 1.14 -19.97 -16.52
C ALA A 94 0.33 -19.49 -15.30
N LEU A 95 0.98 -18.79 -14.36
CA LEU A 95 0.29 -18.23 -13.18
C LEU A 95 -0.76 -17.18 -13.55
N ILE A 96 -0.54 -16.38 -14.60
CA ILE A 96 -1.53 -15.42 -15.10
C ILE A 96 -2.77 -16.16 -15.64
N ALA A 97 -2.56 -17.25 -16.40
CA ALA A 97 -3.65 -18.08 -16.90
C ALA A 97 -4.42 -18.76 -15.75
N ASP A 98 -3.70 -19.36 -14.81
CA ASP A 98 -4.28 -20.00 -13.62
C ASP A 98 -5.08 -19.00 -12.77
N HIS A 99 -4.55 -17.78 -12.57
CA HIS A 99 -5.25 -16.72 -11.85
C HIS A 99 -6.56 -16.32 -12.55
N SER A 100 -6.57 -16.27 -13.88
CA SER A 100 -7.77 -15.94 -14.67
C SER A 100 -8.82 -17.04 -14.56
N ALA A 101 -8.43 -18.31 -14.74
CA ALA A 101 -9.33 -19.45 -14.57
C ALA A 101 -9.86 -19.57 -13.12
N HIS A 102 -9.01 -19.29 -12.13
CA HIS A 102 -9.41 -19.24 -10.74
C HIS A 102 -10.44 -18.14 -10.49
N ARG A 103 -10.24 -16.95 -11.09
CA ARG A 103 -11.16 -15.82 -10.95
C ARG A 103 -12.57 -16.11 -11.45
N ASP A 104 -12.74 -16.98 -12.45
CA ASP A 104 -14.05 -17.33 -13.00
C ASP A 104 -14.75 -18.44 -12.19
N THR A 105 -13.99 -19.23 -11.44
CA THR A 105 -14.49 -20.37 -10.65
C THR A 105 -14.52 -20.10 -9.15
N CYS A 106 -13.98 -18.97 -8.71
CA CYS A 106 -13.83 -18.67 -7.29
C CYS A 106 -15.21 -18.51 -6.61
N PRO A 107 -15.52 -19.34 -5.59
CA PRO A 107 -16.82 -19.32 -4.93
C PRO A 107 -17.11 -17.98 -4.25
N LEU A 108 -16.08 -17.28 -3.76
CA LEU A 108 -16.27 -15.95 -3.16
C LEU A 108 -16.63 -14.90 -4.20
N ARG A 109 -16.28 -15.09 -5.48
CA ARG A 109 -16.64 -14.17 -6.55
C ARG A 109 -18.00 -14.53 -7.16
N THR A 110 -18.23 -15.79 -7.47
CA THR A 110 -19.49 -16.25 -8.06
C THR A 110 -20.69 -16.00 -7.14
N ASN A 111 -20.52 -16.15 -5.81
CA ASN A 111 -21.56 -15.78 -4.85
C ASN A 111 -21.83 -14.27 -4.77
N GLN A 112 -20.82 -13.42 -5.01
CA GLN A 112 -21.01 -11.96 -5.04
C GLN A 112 -21.71 -11.52 -6.32
N GLU A 113 -21.36 -12.11 -7.46
CA GLU A 113 -22.04 -11.89 -8.74
C GLU A 113 -23.51 -12.34 -8.68
N GLY A 114 -23.80 -13.47 -8.03
CA GLY A 114 -25.18 -13.92 -7.79
C GLY A 114 -25.97 -13.02 -6.84
N ARG A 115 -25.34 -12.40 -5.83
CA ARG A 115 -25.99 -11.41 -4.95
C ARG A 115 -26.26 -10.09 -5.66
N ALA A 116 -25.42 -9.67 -6.60
CA ALA A 116 -25.57 -8.43 -7.34
C ALA A 116 -26.63 -8.50 -8.47
N ALA A 117 -27.07 -9.71 -8.84
CA ALA A 117 -28.00 -9.94 -9.95
C ALA A 117 -29.49 -10.08 -9.53
N ALA A 118 -29.80 -9.97 -8.23
CA ALA A 118 -31.14 -10.09 -7.66
C ALA A 118 -31.66 -8.73 -7.16
#